data_AF-A0A1V5IDY7-F1
#
_entry.id   AF-A0A1V5IDY7-F1
#
_cell.length_a   1.000
_cell.length_b   1.000
_cell.length_c   1.000
_cell.angle_alpha   90.00
_cell.angle_beta   90.00
_cell.angle_gamma   90.00
#
_symmetry.space_group_name_H-M   'P 1'
#
loop_
_entity.id
_entity.type
_entity.pdbx_description
1 polymer ?
#
loop_
_entity_poly.entity_id
_entity_poly.type
_entity_poly.pdbx_seq_one_letter_code
_entity_poly.pdbx_strand_id
1 'polypeptide(L)'
;MSADGDTDHIRRSFGKDEVNFINGSEARSLFSLDYLKDMGKVMSHAAEVEVALGIDHPAKFSFYIANGNGHVEYLLAPRIEAD
;
A
#
# COMPACT_ATOMS: atom_id res chain seq x y z
N MET A 1 6.48 -6.84 1.77
CA MET A 1 6.50 -6.20 0.44
C MET A 1 7.87 -6.38 -0.21
N SER A 2 7.91 -6.47 -1.53
CA SER A 2 9.16 -6.52 -2.32
C SER A 2 9.11 -5.47 -3.42
N ALA A 3 10.28 -4.98 -3.80
CA ALA A 3 10.46 -4.05 -4.92
C ALA A 3 11.67 -4.50 -5.73
N ASP A 4 11.48 -4.59 -7.04
CA ASP A 4 12.48 -4.99 -8.03
C ASP A 4 12.80 -3.78 -8.89
N GLY A 5 14.08 -3.39 -8.93
CA GLY A 5 14.62 -2.39 -9.85
C GLY A 5 15.73 -2.99 -10.70
N ASP A 6 16.24 -2.21 -11.66
CA ASP A 6 17.21 -2.70 -12.66
C ASP A 6 18.51 -3.24 -12.05
N THR A 7 18.89 -2.77 -10.86
CA THR A 7 20.15 -3.13 -10.18
C THR A 7 19.94 -3.80 -8.83
N ASP A 8 18.77 -3.60 -8.21
CA ASP A 8 18.55 -3.94 -6.81
C ASP A 8 17.20 -4.63 -6.58
N HIS A 9 17.18 -5.55 -5.62
CA HIS A 9 15.97 -6.14 -5.07
C HIS A 9 15.87 -5.79 -3.57
N ILE A 10 14.75 -5.19 -3.17
CA ILE A 10 14.50 -4.83 -1.78
C ILE A 10 13.31 -5.65 -1.27
N ARG A 11 13.52 -6.32 -0.14
CA ARG A 11 12.44 -6.97 0.60
C ARG A 11 12.31 -6.37 1.98
N ARG A 12 11.06 -6.05 2.36
CA ARG A 12 10.70 -5.58 3.69
C ARG A 12 9.58 -6.46 4.25
N SER A 13 9.77 -6.88 5.49
CA SER A 13 8.80 -7.63 6.28
C SER A 13 8.46 -6.78 7.50
N PHE A 14 7.18 -6.73 7.86
CA PHE A 14 6.72 -6.02 9.04
C PHE A 14 6.62 -7.00 10.20
N GLY A 15 7.15 -6.62 11.36
CA GLY A 15 6.99 -7.33 12.62
C GLY A 15 5.61 -7.11 13.25
N LYS A 16 5.33 -7.82 14.34
CA LYS A 16 4.07 -7.68 15.08
C LYS A 16 3.88 -6.27 15.65
N ASP A 17 4.97 -5.59 16.01
CA ASP A 17 4.94 -4.28 16.64
C ASP A 17 4.77 -3.13 15.63
N GLU A 18 4.77 -3.44 14.33
CA GLU A 18 4.64 -2.46 13.25
C GLU A 18 3.25 -2.50 12.58
N VAL A 19 2.36 -3.40 13.03
CA VAL A 19 1.04 -3.61 12.45
C VAL A 19 -0.02 -3.54 13.55
N ASN A 20 -0.87 -2.52 13.49
CA ASN A 20 -1.93 -2.34 14.49
C ASN A 20 -2.98 -3.45 14.43
N PHE A 21 -3.36 -3.85 13.22
CA PHE A 21 -4.35 -4.89 12.97
C PHE A 21 -4.14 -5.54 11.62
N ILE A 22 -4.41 -6.84 11.53
CA ILE A 22 -4.43 -7.58 10.27
C ILE A 22 -5.58 -8.60 10.29
N ASN A 23 -6.36 -8.60 9.22
CA ASN A 23 -7.37 -9.62 8.96
C ASN A 23 -7.31 -9.95 7.47
N GLY A 24 -6.97 -11.19 7.14
CA GLY A 24 -6.89 -11.57 5.74
C GLY A 24 -6.40 -12.99 5.49
N SER A 25 -6.44 -13.33 4.21
CA SER A 25 -5.83 -14.51 3.61
C SER A 25 -4.59 -14.11 2.81
N GLU A 26 -3.99 -15.07 2.11
CA GLU A 26 -2.94 -14.77 1.14
C GLU A 26 -3.45 -13.80 0.07
N ALA A 27 -2.65 -12.76 -0.20
CA ALA A 27 -2.91 -11.74 -1.21
C ALA A 27 -1.58 -11.30 -1.85
N ARG A 28 -1.59 -11.08 -3.16
CA ARG A 28 -0.43 -10.64 -3.93
C ARG A 28 -0.88 -9.86 -5.14
N SER A 29 -0.32 -8.66 -5.31
CA SER A 29 -0.53 -7.81 -6.48
C SER A 29 0.72 -6.97 -6.69
N LEU A 30 1.06 -6.66 -7.95
CA LEU A 30 2.14 -5.74 -8.29
C LEU A 30 1.59 -4.35 -8.57
N PHE A 31 2.30 -3.31 -8.13
CA PHE A 31 1.88 -1.92 -8.30
C PHE A 31 3.06 -1.06 -8.77
N SER A 32 2.78 0.04 -9.47
CA SER A 32 3.81 1.02 -9.81
C SER A 32 4.30 1.75 -8.56
N LEU A 33 5.62 1.78 -8.37
CA LEU A 33 6.25 2.53 -7.29
C LEU A 33 6.06 4.04 -7.44
N ASP A 34 5.92 4.56 -8.66
CA ASP A 34 5.72 6.00 -8.88
C ASP A 34 4.39 6.47 -8.29
N TYR A 35 3.30 5.71 -8.52
CA TYR A 35 2.01 6.02 -7.92
C TYR A 35 2.04 5.89 -6.39
N LEU A 36 2.67 4.82 -5.86
CA LEU A 36 2.81 4.65 -4.42
C LEU A 36 3.64 5.77 -3.77
N LYS A 37 4.67 6.27 -4.45
CA LYS A 37 5.49 7.39 -3.99
C LYS A 37 4.69 8.69 -3.91
N ASP A 38 3.85 8.97 -4.91
CA ASP A 38 3.02 10.17 -4.90
C ASP A 38 1.90 10.10 -3.85
N MET A 39 1.24 8.95 -3.71
CA MET A 39 0.26 8.71 -2.63
C MET A 39 0.93 8.81 -1.25
N GLY A 40 2.17 8.32 -1.12
CA GLY A 40 2.96 8.34 0.11
C GLY A 40 3.16 9.73 0.70
N LYS A 41 3.27 10.77 -0.15
CA LYS A 41 3.38 12.17 0.30
C LYS A 41 2.14 12.64 1.07
N VAL A 42 0.96 12.13 0.71
CA VAL A 42 -0.29 12.49 1.40
C VAL A 42 -0.46 11.59 2.62
N MET A 43 -0.24 10.28 2.45
CA MET A 43 -0.32 9.29 3.54
C MET A 43 0.61 9.61 4.72
N SER A 44 1.75 10.26 4.50
CA SER A 44 2.67 10.64 5.58
C SER A 44 2.11 11.63 6.60
N HIS A 45 0.96 12.26 6.31
CA HIS A 45 0.24 13.14 7.24
C HIS A 45 -0.78 12.39 8.09
N ALA A 46 -1.03 11.12 7.80
CA ALA A 46 -1.94 10.27 8.54
C ALA A 46 -1.23 9.62 9.73
N ALA A 47 -1.96 9.47 10.84
CA ALA A 47 -1.49 8.68 11.98
C ALA A 47 -1.54 7.17 11.68
N GLU A 48 -2.50 6.75 10.85
CA GLU A 48 -2.74 5.36 10.48
C GLU A 48 -3.28 5.30 9.04
N VAL A 49 -2.93 4.24 8.32
CA VAL A 49 -3.43 3.95 6.97
C VAL A 49 -3.97 2.54 6.95
N GLU A 50 -5.23 2.39 6.55
CA GLU A 50 -5.84 1.10 6.28
C GLU A 50 -5.53 0.72 4.82
N VAL A 51 -5.07 -0.52 4.62
CA VAL A 51 -4.72 -1.05 3.30
C VAL A 51 -5.53 -2.32 3.04
N ALA A 52 -6.38 -2.29 2.03
CA ALA A 52 -7.07 -3.47 1.53
C ALA A 52 -6.37 -3.99 0.27
N LEU A 53 -5.93 -5.25 0.31
CA LEU A 53 -5.21 -5.92 -0.77
C LEU A 53 -5.97 -7.19 -1.20
N GLY A 54 -5.86 -7.51 -2.48
CA GLY A 54 -6.36 -8.75 -3.06
C GLY A 54 -5.36 -9.35 -4.06
N ILE A 55 -5.77 -10.44 -4.70
CA ILE A 55 -5.03 -11.04 -5.83
C ILE A 55 -5.52 -10.39 -7.11
N ASP A 56 -4.62 -9.74 -7.84
CA ASP A 56 -4.91 -9.04 -9.11
C ASP A 56 -6.11 -8.08 -9.04
N HIS A 57 -6.32 -7.49 -7.86
CA HIS A 57 -7.42 -6.57 -7.58
C HIS A 57 -6.88 -5.19 -7.20
N PRO A 58 -7.58 -4.08 -7.52
CA PRO A 58 -7.18 -2.76 -7.06
C PRO A 58 -6.96 -2.72 -5.55
N ALA A 59 -5.80 -2.22 -5.13
CA ALA A 59 -5.54 -1.94 -3.73
C ALA A 59 -6.29 -0.68 -3.31
N LYS A 60 -6.88 -0.70 -2.12
CA LYS A 60 -7.47 0.48 -1.50
C LYS A 60 -6.62 0.94 -0.34
N PHE A 61 -6.30 2.23 -0.31
CA PHE A 61 -5.64 2.89 0.80
C PHE A 61 -6.58 3.95 1.37
N SER A 62 -6.96 3.83 2.64
CA SER A 62 -7.87 4.75 3.29
C SER A 62 -7.32 5.29 4.59
N PHE A 63 -7.42 6.59 4.80
CA PHE A 63 -6.89 7.25 5.99
C PHE A 63 -7.60 8.56 6.29
N TYR A 64 -7.49 8.99 7.54
CA TYR A 64 -8.01 10.28 7.99
C TYR A 64 -6.91 11.35 7.98
N ILE A 65 -7.32 12.57 7.66
CA ILE A 65 -6.49 13.78 7.70
C ILE A 65 -7.18 14.86 8.53
N ALA A 66 -6.48 15.97 8.79
CA ALA A 66 -7.03 17.13 9.49
C ALA A 66 -7.71 16.77 10.83
N ASN A 67 -7.05 15.93 11.63
CA ASN A 67 -7.56 15.41 12.91
C ASN A 67 -8.93 14.72 12.80
N GLY A 68 -9.14 13.94 11.74
CA GLY A 68 -10.39 13.20 11.51
C GLY A 68 -11.43 13.96 10.71
N ASN A 69 -11.21 15.24 10.38
CA ASN A 69 -12.18 16.06 9.65
C ASN A 69 -12.13 15.86 8.12
N GLY A 70 -11.19 15.06 7.62
CA GLY A 70 -11.13 14.67 6.22
C GLY A 70 -10.84 13.19 6.07
N HIS A 71 -11.43 12.57 5.05
CA HIS A 71 -11.21 11.18 4.70
C HIS A 71 -10.70 11.09 3.27
N VAL A 72 -9.64 10.31 3.05
CA VAL A 72 -9.02 10.11 1.74
C VAL A 72 -9.07 8.63 1.42
N GLU A 73 -9.51 8.31 0.21
CA GLU A 73 -9.42 6.97 -0.38
C GLU A 73 -8.66 7.02 -1.70
N TYR A 74 -7.63 6.18 -1.81
CA TYR A 74 -6.97 5.89 -3.08
C TYR A 74 -7.31 4.48 -3.54
N LEU A 75 -7.62 4.35 -4.83
CA LEU A 75 -7.71 3.07 -5.53
C LEU A 75 -6.56 2.99 -6.52
N LEU A 76 -5.72 1.96 -6.38
CA LEU A 76 -4.59 1.73 -7.25
C LEU A 76 -4.75 0.40 -7.97
N ALA A 77 -4.90 0.46 -9.29
CA ALA A 77 -4.98 -0.74 -10.11
C ALA A 77 -3.64 -1.50 -10.11
N PRO A 78 -3.67 -2.84 -10.05
CA PRO A 78 -2.46 -3.64 -10.16
C PRO A 78 -1.88 -3.56 -11.58
N ARG A 79 -0.57 -3.76 -11.69
CA ARG A 79 0.09 -4.04 -12.96
C ARG A 79 -0.09 -5.53 -13.26
N ILE A 80 -0.45 -5.83 -14.50
CA ILE A 80 -0.44 -7.20 -15.02
C ILE A 80 1.03 -7.53 -15.33
N GLU A 81 1.54 -8.65 -14.80
CA GLU A 81 2.83 -9.19 -15.26
C GLU A 81 2.69 -9.48 -16.76
N ALA A 82 3.47 -8.77 -17.59
CA ALA A 82 3.67 -9.21 -18.97
C ALA A 82 4.77 -10.27 -18.91
N ASP A 83 4.42 -11.51 -19.25
CA ASP A 83 5.39 -12.59 -19.50
C ASP A 83 6.52 -12.14 -20.43
#